data_AF-A0A844TEJ0-F1
#
_entry.id   AF-A0A844TEJ0-F1
#
_cell.length_a   1.000
_cell.length_b   1.000
_cell.length_c   1.000
_cell.angle_alpha   90.00
_cell.angle_beta   90.00
_cell.angle_gamma   90.00
#
_symmetry.space_group_name_H-M   'P 1'
#
loop_
_entity.id
_entity.type
_entity.pdbx_description
1 polymer ?
#
loop_
_entity_poly.entity_id
_entity_poly.type
_entity_poly.pdbx_seq_one_letter_code
_entity_poly.pdbx_strand_id
1 'polypeptide(L)' 'MKEMLAHLELLRVQIAECERLQQTAKSQLKRDVYARVLSRYKAIARELEQAIACLPDFRPARRPQRQDEEK' A
#
# COMPACT_ATOMS: atom_id res chain seq x y z
N MET A 1 -3.53 12.12 -7.32
CA MET A 1 -3.43 10.68 -7.64
C MET A 1 -2.05 10.24 -8.09
N LYS A 2 -1.50 10.80 -9.18
CA LYS A 2 -0.14 10.45 -9.66
C LYS A 2 0.92 10.62 -8.56
N GLU A 3 0.85 11.70 -7.78
CA GLU A 3 1.72 11.92 -6.61
C GLU A 3 1.61 10.81 -5.56
N MET A 4 0.39 10.38 -5.19
CA MET A 4 0.17 9.32 -4.19
C MET A 4 0.61 7.95 -4.69
N LEU A 5 0.38 7.65 -5.97
CA LEU A 5 0.87 6.44 -6.62
C LEU A 5 2.41 6.43 -6.70
N ALA A 6 3.02 7.55 -7.09
CA ALA A 6 4.48 7.70 -7.09
C ALA A 6 5.06 7.54 -5.69
N HIS A 7 4.39 8.09 -4.67
CA HIS A 7 4.80 7.92 -3.29
C HIS A 7 4.68 6.47 -2.80
N LEU A 8 3.61 5.77 -3.18
CA LEU A 8 3.43 4.35 -2.89
C LEU A 8 4.52 3.49 -3.53
N GLU A 9 4.87 3.76 -4.79
CA GLU A 9 5.97 3.06 -5.48
C GLU A 9 7.32 3.33 -4.80
N LEU A 10 7.60 4.58 -4.42
CA LEU A 10 8.80 4.92 -3.65
C LEU A 10 8.85 4.15 -2.32
N LEU A 11 7.74 4.09 -1.58
CA LEU A 11 7.66 3.35 -0.33
C LEU A 11 7.91 1.86 -0.53
N ARG A 12 7.41 1.25 -1.61
CA ARG A 12 7.65 -0.16 -1.94
C ARG A 12 9.14 -0.43 -2.17
N VAL A 13 9.84 0.45 -2.88
CA VAL A 13 11.30 0.36 -3.06
C VAL A 13 12.03 0.51 -1.73
N GLN A 14 11.64 1.49 -0.91
CA GLN A 14 12.24 1.71 0.41
C GLN A 14 12.02 0.53 1.37
N ILE A 15 10.85 -0.11 1.34
CA ILE A 15 10.55 -1.33 2.09
C ILE A 15 11.49 -2.45 1.66
N ALA A 16 11.61 -2.71 0.36
CA ALA A 16 12.45 -3.79 -0.16
C ALA A 16 13.93 -3.58 0.22
N GLU A 17 14.43 -2.35 0.10
CA GLU A 17 15.81 -2.02 0.49
C GLU A 17 16.01 -2.17 2.00
N CYS A 18 15.04 -1.74 2.81
CA CYS A 18 15.13 -1.86 4.27
C CYS A 18 15.06 -3.32 4.73
N GLU A 19 14.29 -4.18 4.06
CA GLU A 19 14.28 -5.63 4.27
C GLU A 19 15.64 -6.25 3.93
N ARG A 20 16.26 -5.86 2.81
CA ARG A 20 17.61 -6.30 2.44
C ARG A 20 18.67 -5.87 3.46
N LEU A 21 18.61 -4.63 3.93
CA LEU A 21 19.51 -4.11 4.97
C LEU A 21 19.32 -4.83 6.30
N GLN A 22 18.07 -5.14 6.68
CA GLN A 22 17.78 -5.93 7.87
C GLN A 22 18.38 -7.34 7.79
N GLN A 23 18.24 -8.02 6.65
CA GLN A 23 18.75 -9.38 6.43
C GLN A 23 20.29 -9.43 6.48
N THR A 24 20.95 -8.39 5.95
CA THR A 24 22.41 -8.29 5.90
C THR A 24 23.04 -7.72 7.18
N ALA A 25 22.23 -7.17 8.09
CA ALA A 25 22.71 -6.59 9.33
C ALA A 25 23.19 -7.66 10.32
N LYS A 26 24.48 -7.59 10.67
CA LYS A 26 25.09 -8.45 11.69
C LYS A 26 24.75 -8.04 13.14
N SER A 27 24.35 -6.79 13.35
CA SER A 27 24.03 -6.25 14.68
C SER A 27 22.55 -6.41 14.98
N GLN A 28 22.22 -6.99 16.14
CA GLN A 28 20.84 -7.12 16.61
C GLN A 28 20.14 -5.76 16.69
N LEU A 29 20.81 -4.75 17.25
CA LEU A 29 20.28 -3.40 17.35
C LEU A 29 19.87 -2.84 15.98
N LYS A 30 20.71 -3.04 14.95
CA LYS A 30 20.39 -2.61 13.58
C LYS A 30 19.16 -3.36 13.04
N ARG A 31 19.08 -4.68 13.25
CA ARG A 31 17.91 -5.49 12.85
C ARG A 31 16.63 -4.99 13.50
N ASP A 32 16.68 -4.63 14.78
CA ASP A 32 15.53 -4.13 15.53
C ASP A 32 15.10 -2.73 15.04
N VAL A 33 16.05 -1.86 14.73
CA VAL A 33 15.76 -0.55 14.13
C VAL A 33 15.08 -0.74 12.78
N TYR A 34 15.63 -1.57 11.89
CA TYR A 34 15.02 -1.82 10.58
C TYR A 34 13.64 -2.48 10.72
N ALA A 35 13.43 -3.39 11.68
CA ALA A 35 12.11 -3.97 11.95
C ALA A 35 11.06 -2.89 12.26
N ARG A 36 11.40 -1.92 13.13
CA ARG A 36 10.51 -0.82 13.48
C ARG A 36 10.25 0.12 12.30
N VAL A 37 11.26 0.40 11.48
CA VAL A 37 11.12 1.23 10.28
C VAL A 37 10.20 0.55 9.26
N LEU A 38 10.42 -0.74 9.00
CA LEU A 38 9.58 -1.54 8.10
C LEU A 38 8.12 -1.56 8.53
N SER A 39 7.85 -1.72 9.84
CA SER A 39 6.49 -1.67 10.36
C SER A 39 5.80 -0.34 10.03
N ARG A 40 6.52 0.79 10.12
CA ARG A 40 5.98 2.12 9.81
C ARG A 40 5.76 2.31 8.32
N TYR A 41 6.72 1.92 7.49
CA TYR A 41 6.56 2.01 6.03
C TYR A 41 5.38 1.15 5.53
N LYS A 42 5.21 -0.06 6.07
CA LYS A 42 4.07 -0.93 5.73
C LYS A 42 2.73 -0.32 6.16
N ALA A 43 2.68 0.39 7.29
CA ALA A 43 1.48 1.10 7.73
C ALA A 43 1.13 2.24 6.76
N ILE A 44 2.10 3.09 6.42
CA ILE A 44 1.90 4.22 5.49
C ILE A 44 1.48 3.71 4.10
N ALA A 45 2.12 2.66 3.59
CA ALA A 45 1.77 2.07 2.30
C ALA A 45 0.31 1.60 2.28
N ARG A 46 -0.16 0.95 3.36
CA ARG A 46 -1.57 0.52 3.48
C ARG A 46 -2.53 1.69 3.52
N GLU A 47 -2.20 2.76 4.23
CA GLU A 47 -3.03 3.98 4.27
C GLU A 47 -3.16 4.60 2.87
N LEU A 48 -2.05 4.67 2.12
CA LEU A 48 -2.07 5.15 0.74
C LEU A 48 -2.91 4.24 -0.17
N GLU A 49 -2.74 2.92 -0.08
CA GLU A 49 -3.52 1.95 -0.84
C GLU A 49 -5.03 2.09 -0.57
N GLN A 50 -5.42 2.23 0.69
CA GLN A 50 -6.81 2.44 1.09
C GLN A 50 -7.35 3.78 0.57
N ALA A 51 -6.60 4.87 0.70
CA ALA A 51 -7.01 6.17 0.20
C ALA A 51 -7.17 6.14 -1.34
N ILE A 52 -6.27 5.46 -2.04
CA ILE A 52 -6.37 5.26 -3.49
C ILE A 52 -7.62 4.45 -3.86
N ALA A 53 -7.93 3.38 -3.12
CA ALA A 53 -9.07 2.51 -3.38
C ALA A 53 -10.43 3.14 -3.04
N CYS A 54 -10.51 4.02 -2.05
CA CYS A 54 -11.73 4.69 -1.62
C CYS A 54 -12.17 5.83 -2.56
N LEU A 55 -11.34 6.20 -3.54
CA LEU A 55 -11.63 7.31 -4.44
C LEU A 55 -12.57 6.88 -5.60
N PRO A 56 -13.48 7.77 -6.01
CA PRO A 56 -14.63 7.44 -6.86
C PRO A 56 -14.29 7.05 -8.30
N ASP A 57 -13.07 7.32 -8.79
CA ASP A 57 -12.66 7.05 -10.18
C ASP A 57 -12.57 5.55 -10.54
N PHE A 58 -12.62 4.66 -9.53
CA PHE A 58 -12.52 3.20 -9.71
C PHE A 58 -13.65 2.41 -9.05
N ARG A 59 -14.84 3.00 -8.87
CA ARG A 59 -16.02 2.14 -8.65
C ARG A 59 -16.34 1.47 -10.00
N PRO A 60 -16.21 0.13 -10.15
CA PRO A 60 -16.81 -0.52 -11.30
C PRO A 60 -18.29 -0.17 -11.25
N ALA A 61 -18.79 0.47 -12.31
CA ALA A 61 -20.18 0.86 -12.42
C ALA A 61 -21.03 -0.34 -12.00
N ARG A 62 -21.75 -0.22 -10.86
CA ARG A 62 -22.73 -1.22 -10.46
C ARG A 62 -23.62 -1.44 -11.67
N ARG A 63 -23.58 -2.64 -12.26
CA ARG A 63 -24.51 -3.01 -13.33
C ARG A 63 -25.92 -2.67 -12.83
N PRO A 64 -26.74 -1.93 -13.59
CA PRO A 64 -28.13 -1.77 -13.22
C PRO A 64 -28.77 -3.15 -13.23
N GLN A 65 -29.27 -3.54 -12.06
CA GLN A 65 -30.06 -4.75 -11.86
C GLN A 65 -31.33 -4.55 -12.69
N ARG A 66 -31.42 -5.24 -13.84
CA ARG A 66 -32.64 -5.26 -14.66
C ARG A 66 -33.76 -5.76 -13.76
N GLN A 67 -34.73 -4.90 -13.48
CA GLN A 67 -36.03 -5.32 -13.01
C GLN A 67 -36.75 -5.84 -14.26
N ASP A 68 -36.94 -7.16 -14.30
CA ASP A 68 -37.95 -7.76 -15.17
C ASP A 68 -39.30 -7.22 -14.67
N GLU A 69 -39.81 -6.19 -15.35
CA GLU A 69 -41.20 -5.75 -15.24
C GLU A 69 -42.01 -6.63 -16.19
N GLU A 70 -42.42 -7.78 -15.66
CA GLU A 70 -43.38 -8.70 -16.26
C GLU A 70 -44.74 -8.00 -16.33
N LYS A 71 -45.30 -7.87 -17.54
CA LYS A 71 -46.68 -7.42 -17.77
C LYS A 71 -47.33 -8.22 -18.88
#